data_AF-A0A832Y5M1-F1
#
_entry.id   AF-A0A832Y5M1-F1
#
_cell.length_a   1.000
_cell.length_b   1.000
_cell.length_c   1.000
_cell.angle_alpha   90.00
_cell.angle_beta   90.00
_cell.angle_gamma   90.00
#
_symmetry.space_group_name_H-M   'P 1'
#
loop_
_entity.id
_entity.type
_entity.pdbx_description
1 polymer ?
#
loop_
_entity_poly.entity_id
_entity_poly.type
_entity_poly.pdbx_seq_one_letter_code
_entity_poly.pdbx_strand_id
1 'polypeptide(L)'
;MHERASHRIGGSYLDNQTIAVGLAEDELWRVPGSVLIEWEIEPETITMLGGVEHELSADEQHLHAGYRFVENGLIATLSPGEYLSFSAANHAPAFTITPMTTFNGLHHSVVIVGHHVTNLHEWSSDFYDSPLRFTWLIERPAALVMDWRLPVIAVAVLIATPVTIKFLVKRDQRISENVGSIDSDTD
;
A
#
# COMPACT_ATOMS: atom_id res chain seq x y z
N MET A 1 9.11 -1.11 -13.47
CA MET A 1 8.17 -2.15 -12.98
C MET A 1 7.07 -2.40 -13.99
N HIS A 2 6.24 -1.38 -14.27
CA HIS A 2 5.24 -1.38 -15.33
C HIS A 2 5.78 -1.86 -16.69
N GLU A 3 6.88 -1.29 -17.17
CA GLU A 3 7.54 -1.71 -18.43
C GLU A 3 7.81 -3.22 -18.52
N ARG A 4 8.21 -3.86 -17.41
CA ARG A 4 8.47 -5.30 -17.39
C ARG A 4 7.18 -6.12 -17.53
N ALA A 5 6.07 -5.63 -16.97
CA ALA A 5 4.76 -6.23 -17.19
C ALA A 5 4.31 -6.03 -18.64
N SER A 6 4.52 -4.84 -19.22
CA SER A 6 4.21 -4.54 -20.63
C SER A 6 4.88 -5.51 -21.60
N HIS A 7 6.15 -5.87 -21.36
CA HIS A 7 6.89 -6.82 -22.21
C HIS A 7 6.40 -8.27 -22.12
N ARG A 8 5.61 -8.60 -21.10
CA ARG A 8 5.02 -9.94 -20.92
C ARG A 8 3.64 -10.06 -21.57
N ILE A 9 3.08 -8.96 -22.06
CA ILE A 9 1.81 -8.98 -22.77
C ILE A 9 2.05 -9.59 -24.15
N GLY A 10 1.27 -10.62 -24.45
CA GLY A 10 1.32 -11.34 -25.71
C GLY A 10 -0.02 -11.30 -26.44
N GLY A 11 0.01 -11.51 -27.74
CA GLY A 11 -1.17 -11.58 -28.59
C GLY A 11 -1.21 -12.86 -29.40
N SER A 12 -2.41 -13.37 -29.66
CA SER A 12 -2.64 -14.54 -30.51
C SER A 12 -3.99 -14.44 -31.23
N TYR A 13 -4.09 -15.12 -32.36
CA TYR A 13 -5.37 -15.32 -33.05
C TYR A 13 -6.10 -16.50 -32.41
N LEU A 14 -7.34 -16.29 -31.98
CA LEU A 14 -8.19 -17.39 -31.49
C LEU A 14 -8.87 -18.11 -32.66
N ASP A 15 -9.22 -17.35 -33.70
CA ASP A 15 -9.78 -17.83 -34.96
C ASP A 15 -9.42 -16.85 -36.10
N ASN A 16 -10.08 -16.95 -37.26
CA ASN A 16 -9.80 -16.10 -38.43
C ASN A 16 -10.32 -14.65 -38.31
N GLN A 17 -11.11 -14.35 -37.27
CA GLN A 17 -11.78 -13.07 -37.03
C GLN A 17 -11.48 -12.48 -35.65
N THR A 18 -10.96 -13.29 -34.73
CA THR A 18 -10.81 -12.96 -33.31
C THR A 18 -9.35 -12.96 -32.88
N ILE A 19 -8.94 -11.87 -32.24
CA ILE A 19 -7.62 -11.70 -31.63
C ILE A 19 -7.80 -11.61 -30.12
N ALA A 20 -6.89 -12.25 -29.38
CA ALA A 20 -6.77 -12.13 -27.93
C ALA A 20 -5.39 -11.61 -27.55
N VAL A 21 -5.36 -10.61 -26.70
CA VAL A 21 -4.15 -10.01 -26.12
C VAL A 21 -4.25 -10.13 -24.61
N GLY A 22 -3.22 -10.63 -23.94
CA GLY A 22 -3.32 -10.96 -22.52
C GLY A 22 -2.02 -10.81 -21.75
N LEU A 23 -2.15 -10.57 -20.45
CA LEU A 23 -1.06 -10.65 -19.49
C LEU A 23 -1.24 -11.92 -18.65
N ALA A 24 -0.34 -12.88 -18.80
CA ALA A 24 -0.39 -14.10 -18.01
C ALA A 24 -0.29 -13.80 -16.50
N GLU A 25 -1.03 -14.57 -15.72
CA GLU A 25 -1.06 -14.47 -14.26
C GLU A 25 0.35 -14.59 -13.65
N ASP A 26 0.60 -13.82 -12.59
CA ASP A 26 1.86 -13.83 -11.85
C ASP A 26 1.60 -13.52 -10.38
N GLU A 27 1.75 -14.54 -9.54
CA GLU A 27 1.53 -14.48 -8.10
C GLU A 27 2.49 -13.51 -7.39
N LEU A 28 3.71 -13.39 -7.92
CA LEU A 28 4.77 -12.57 -7.32
C LEU A 28 4.75 -11.15 -7.86
N TRP A 29 4.20 -10.94 -9.05
CA TRP A 29 4.26 -9.67 -9.76
C TRP A 29 2.89 -9.18 -10.22
N ARG A 30 2.19 -8.48 -9.31
CA ARG A 30 0.84 -7.94 -9.51
C ARG A 30 0.81 -6.52 -10.07
N VAL A 31 1.69 -6.20 -11.02
CA VAL A 31 1.76 -4.86 -11.64
C VAL A 31 1.12 -4.90 -13.02
N PRO A 32 0.12 -4.05 -13.31
CA PRO A 32 -0.43 -3.92 -14.65
C PRO A 32 0.62 -3.47 -15.67
N GLY A 33 0.49 -3.94 -16.92
CA GLY A 33 1.32 -3.52 -18.06
C GLY A 33 0.48 -2.84 -19.12
N SER A 34 1.09 -1.99 -19.94
CA SER A 34 0.42 -1.31 -21.06
C SER A 34 1.08 -1.64 -22.40
N VAL A 35 0.27 -1.86 -23.43
CA VAL A 35 0.72 -2.08 -24.81
C VAL A 35 -0.03 -1.18 -25.77
N LEU A 36 0.66 -0.82 -26.85
CA LEU A 36 0.04 -0.30 -28.05
C LEU A 36 -0.16 -1.46 -29.03
N ILE A 37 -1.40 -1.69 -29.44
CA ILE A 37 -1.80 -2.66 -30.44
C ILE A 37 -2.10 -1.89 -31.71
N GLU A 38 -1.27 -2.04 -32.73
CA GLU A 38 -1.44 -1.34 -34.02
C GLU A 38 -1.89 -2.33 -35.07
N TRP A 39 -2.85 -1.93 -35.89
CA TRP A 39 -3.30 -2.72 -37.04
C TRP A 39 -2.54 -2.31 -38.29
N GLU A 40 -2.10 -3.27 -39.10
CA GLU A 40 -1.51 -2.95 -40.41
C GLU A 40 -2.54 -2.33 -41.35
N ILE A 41 -3.79 -2.76 -41.23
CA ILE A 41 -4.96 -2.25 -41.97
C ILE A 41 -6.08 -2.07 -40.96
N GLU A 42 -6.65 -0.86 -40.92
CA GLU A 42 -7.75 -0.54 -40.02
C GLU A 42 -8.98 -1.40 -40.33
N PRO A 43 -9.48 -2.19 -39.37
CA PRO A 43 -10.68 -2.99 -39.57
C PRO A 43 -11.94 -2.10 -39.57
N GLU A 44 -12.92 -2.41 -40.45
CA GLU A 44 -14.18 -1.64 -40.55
C GLU A 44 -14.97 -1.56 -39.24
N THR A 45 -14.89 -2.59 -38.41
CA THR A 45 -15.54 -2.62 -37.11
C THR A 45 -14.78 -3.55 -36.19
N ILE A 46 -14.53 -3.07 -34.96
CA ILE A 46 -13.96 -3.84 -33.86
C ILE A 46 -15.03 -3.98 -32.79
N THR A 47 -15.32 -5.21 -32.40
CA THR A 47 -16.20 -5.48 -31.25
C THR A 47 -15.39 -6.13 -30.15
N MET A 48 -15.41 -5.54 -28.96
CA MET A 48 -14.84 -6.17 -27.77
C MET A 48 -15.73 -7.34 -27.35
N LEU A 49 -15.14 -8.54 -27.29
CA LEU A 49 -15.85 -9.76 -26.95
C LEU A 49 -15.76 -10.12 -25.46
N GLY A 50 -14.74 -9.60 -24.76
CA GLY A 50 -14.56 -9.84 -23.34
C GLY A 50 -13.16 -9.51 -22.86
N GLY A 51 -13.04 -9.36 -21.54
CA GLY A 51 -11.81 -8.94 -20.89
C GLY A 51 -12.00 -7.65 -20.11
N VAL A 52 -11.02 -6.75 -20.23
CA VAL A 52 -11.05 -5.41 -19.62
C VAL A 52 -12.17 -4.56 -20.24
N GLU A 53 -13.08 -4.06 -19.40
CA GLU A 53 -14.29 -3.34 -19.83
C GLU A 53 -14.19 -1.81 -19.79
N HIS A 54 -13.17 -1.29 -19.10
CA HIS A 54 -13.06 0.15 -18.87
C HIS A 54 -12.41 0.86 -20.05
N GLU A 55 -13.13 1.80 -20.67
CA GLU A 55 -12.56 2.67 -21.69
C GLU A 55 -11.85 3.86 -21.03
N LEU A 56 -10.53 3.93 -21.21
CA LEU A 56 -9.66 4.96 -20.66
C LEU A 56 -9.87 6.30 -21.39
N SER A 57 -9.86 7.39 -20.63
CA SER A 57 -9.73 8.72 -21.22
C SER A 57 -8.27 9.04 -21.55
N ALA A 58 -8.03 9.96 -22.49
CA ALA A 58 -6.68 10.37 -22.87
C ALA A 58 -5.90 11.10 -21.77
N ASP A 59 -6.60 11.74 -20.85
CA ASP A 59 -6.06 12.50 -19.73
C ASP A 59 -5.98 11.68 -18.44
N GLU A 60 -6.35 10.41 -18.46
CA GLU A 60 -6.39 9.59 -17.27
C GLU A 60 -4.99 9.21 -16.79
N GLN A 61 -4.68 9.57 -15.55
CA GLN A 61 -3.32 9.53 -14.98
C GLN A 61 -3.08 8.39 -14.00
N HIS A 62 -4.15 7.79 -13.48
CA HIS A 62 -4.04 6.72 -12.50
C HIS A 62 -3.97 5.38 -13.20
N LEU A 63 -2.94 4.59 -12.89
CA LEU A 63 -2.76 3.25 -13.45
C LEU A 63 -3.92 2.35 -13.00
N HIS A 64 -4.69 1.88 -13.97
CA HIS A 64 -5.70 0.85 -13.80
C HIS A 64 -5.90 0.13 -15.15
N ALA A 65 -6.52 -1.05 -15.10
CA ALA A 65 -6.81 -1.79 -16.32
C ALA A 65 -7.87 -1.08 -17.15
N GLY A 66 -7.61 -0.94 -18.44
CA GLY A 66 -8.51 -0.28 -19.37
C GLY A 66 -8.02 -0.38 -20.81
N TYR A 67 -8.81 0.13 -21.74
CA TYR A 67 -8.44 0.23 -23.15
C TYR A 67 -8.81 1.61 -23.71
N ARG A 68 -8.13 2.07 -24.75
CA ARG A 68 -8.46 3.31 -25.46
C ARG A 68 -8.08 3.23 -26.92
N PHE A 69 -9.01 3.60 -27.79
CA PHE A 69 -8.77 3.70 -29.23
C PHE A 69 -7.87 4.90 -29.56
N VAL A 70 -6.97 4.71 -30.51
CA VAL A 70 -6.06 5.72 -31.08
C VAL A 70 -6.08 5.60 -32.61
N GLU A 71 -5.57 6.59 -33.34
CA GLU A 71 -5.75 6.70 -34.81
C GLU A 71 -5.43 5.41 -35.61
N ASN A 72 -4.43 4.62 -35.20
CA ASN A 72 -4.04 3.38 -35.91
C ASN A 72 -4.07 2.14 -35.00
N GLY A 73 -4.79 2.19 -33.88
CA GLY A 73 -4.67 1.13 -32.90
C GLY A 73 -5.50 1.28 -31.65
N LEU A 74 -5.07 0.54 -30.65
CA LEU A 74 -5.62 0.54 -29.32
C LEU A 74 -4.48 0.54 -28.31
N ILE A 75 -4.55 1.41 -27.32
CA ILE A 75 -3.76 1.27 -26.10
C ILE A 75 -4.54 0.39 -25.14
N ALA A 76 -3.94 -0.67 -24.63
CA ALA A 76 -4.55 -1.54 -23.62
C ALA A 76 -3.64 -1.65 -22.40
N THR A 77 -4.22 -1.49 -21.21
CA THR A 77 -3.58 -1.73 -19.93
C THR A 77 -4.25 -2.94 -19.27
N LEU A 78 -3.46 -3.98 -18.98
CA LEU A 78 -3.95 -5.26 -18.46
C LEU A 78 -3.29 -5.57 -17.11
N SER A 79 -4.09 -6.01 -16.15
CA SER A 79 -3.59 -6.62 -14.91
C SER A 79 -3.20 -8.08 -15.15
N PRO A 80 -2.33 -8.67 -14.31
CA PRO A 80 -2.02 -10.10 -14.44
C PRO A 80 -3.26 -10.97 -14.33
N GLY A 81 -3.41 -11.90 -15.28
CA GLY A 81 -4.60 -12.75 -15.42
C GLY A 81 -5.68 -12.16 -16.32
N GLU A 82 -5.58 -10.89 -16.71
CA GLU A 82 -6.53 -10.25 -17.61
C GLU A 82 -6.13 -10.42 -19.08
N TYR A 83 -7.15 -10.41 -19.92
CA TYR A 83 -7.02 -10.40 -21.36
C TYR A 83 -7.97 -9.37 -21.95
N LEU A 84 -7.77 -9.07 -23.22
CA LEU A 84 -8.63 -8.30 -24.07
C LEU A 84 -8.85 -9.11 -25.34
N SER A 85 -10.11 -9.30 -25.71
CA SER A 85 -10.46 -10.02 -26.93
C SER A 85 -11.32 -9.16 -27.83
N PHE A 86 -11.01 -9.15 -29.11
CA PHE A 86 -11.73 -8.38 -30.11
C PHE A 86 -11.95 -9.16 -31.40
N SER A 87 -13.10 -8.90 -32.02
CA SER A 87 -13.48 -9.49 -33.29
C SER A 87 -13.65 -8.43 -34.38
N ALA A 88 -13.15 -8.75 -35.56
CA ALA A 88 -13.31 -7.97 -36.79
C ALA A 88 -14.36 -8.62 -37.69
N ALA A 89 -15.17 -7.79 -38.37
CA ALA A 89 -16.32 -8.26 -39.15
C ALA A 89 -15.97 -9.27 -40.27
N ASN A 90 -14.83 -9.09 -40.94
CA ASN A 90 -14.41 -9.88 -42.10
C ASN A 90 -13.29 -10.86 -41.76
N HIS A 91 -12.09 -10.34 -41.50
CA HIS A 91 -10.94 -11.12 -41.03
C HIS A 91 -10.17 -10.32 -39.98
N ALA A 92 -9.52 -11.02 -39.05
CA ALA A 92 -8.66 -10.42 -38.04
C ALA A 92 -7.44 -9.75 -38.73
N PRO A 93 -7.28 -8.42 -38.66
CA PRO A 93 -6.18 -7.74 -39.32
C PRO A 93 -4.84 -8.22 -38.75
N ALA A 94 -3.78 -8.14 -39.57
CA ALA A 94 -2.44 -8.26 -39.05
C ALA A 94 -2.21 -7.14 -38.03
N PHE A 95 -1.60 -7.48 -36.90
CA PHE A 95 -1.38 -6.54 -35.81
C PHE A 95 0.02 -6.68 -35.22
N THR A 96 0.51 -5.57 -34.67
CA THR A 96 1.76 -5.51 -33.91
C THR A 96 1.47 -5.09 -32.48
N ILE A 97 2.16 -5.69 -31.52
CA ILE A 97 2.11 -5.31 -30.11
C ILE A 97 3.43 -4.65 -29.75
N THR A 98 3.36 -3.39 -29.33
CA THR A 98 4.50 -2.62 -28.87
C THR A 98 4.36 -2.40 -27.35
N PRO A 99 5.24 -2.99 -26.52
CA PRO A 99 5.28 -2.73 -25.09
C PRO A 99 5.49 -1.24 -24.78
N MET A 100 4.68 -0.70 -23.87
CA MET A 100 4.80 0.70 -23.47
C MET A 100 5.54 0.81 -22.13
N THR A 101 6.44 1.78 -22.05
CA THR A 101 7.17 2.10 -20.81
C THR A 101 6.27 2.81 -19.80
N THR A 102 5.35 3.65 -20.29
CA THR A 102 4.43 4.47 -19.50
C THR A 102 2.97 4.04 -19.65
N PHE A 103 2.15 4.39 -18.65
CA PHE A 103 0.71 4.14 -18.66
C PHE A 103 0.00 5.08 -19.64
N ASN A 104 -0.99 4.54 -20.36
CA ASN A 104 -1.93 5.29 -21.19
C ASN A 104 -1.29 6.27 -22.21
N GLY A 105 -0.08 5.96 -22.68
CA GLY A 105 0.65 6.84 -23.61
C GLY A 105 1.09 8.19 -23.01
N LEU A 106 1.04 8.33 -21.68
CA LEU A 106 1.51 9.54 -21.00
C LEU A 106 3.03 9.64 -21.09
N HIS A 107 3.55 10.85 -21.20
CA HIS A 107 5.00 11.08 -21.33
C HIS A 107 5.79 10.75 -20.05
N HIS A 108 5.12 10.81 -18.89
CA HIS A 108 5.74 10.58 -17.59
C HIS A 108 4.89 9.65 -16.73
N SER A 109 5.55 8.85 -15.88
CA SER A 109 4.88 8.03 -14.89
C SER A 109 5.62 8.08 -13.57
N VAL A 110 4.88 8.01 -12.47
CA VAL A 110 5.42 7.88 -11.11
C VAL A 110 4.82 6.63 -10.52
N VAL A 111 5.66 5.75 -10.00
CA VAL A 111 5.22 4.55 -9.28
C VAL A 111 5.43 4.79 -7.80
N ILE A 112 4.35 4.70 -7.02
CA ILE A 112 4.39 4.80 -5.56
C ILE A 112 4.09 3.41 -5.00
N VAL A 113 4.99 2.88 -4.18
CA VAL A 113 4.82 1.60 -3.48
C VAL A 113 4.76 1.87 -1.99
N GLY A 114 3.68 1.43 -1.33
CA GLY A 114 3.52 1.54 0.12
C GLY A 114 3.70 0.17 0.77
N HIS A 115 4.59 0.09 1.77
CA HIS A 115 4.67 -1.06 2.67
C HIS A 115 4.36 -0.62 4.09
N HIS A 116 3.44 -1.34 4.74
CA HIS A 116 3.21 -1.15 6.17
C HIS A 116 4.38 -1.78 6.93
N VAL A 117 5.08 -0.97 7.72
CA VAL A 117 6.26 -1.39 8.48
C VAL A 117 6.11 -1.03 9.94
N THR A 118 6.63 -1.88 10.82
CA THR A 118 6.59 -1.66 12.28
C THR A 118 7.75 -0.78 12.78
N ASN A 119 8.88 -0.78 12.06
CA ASN A 119 10.06 0.00 12.39
C ASN A 119 10.61 0.69 11.13
N LEU A 120 10.34 1.99 11.00
CA LEU A 120 10.80 2.79 9.86
C LEU A 120 12.32 2.80 9.70
N HIS A 121 13.06 2.89 10.81
CA HIS A 121 14.51 3.07 10.76
C HIS A 121 15.19 1.85 10.14
N GLU A 122 14.83 0.67 10.63
CA GLU A 122 15.33 -0.62 10.14
C GLU A 122 14.94 -0.88 8.68
N TRP A 123 13.70 -0.58 8.29
CA TRP A 123 13.27 -0.78 6.90
C TRP A 123 13.82 0.26 5.91
N SER A 124 14.31 1.40 6.40
CA SER A 124 14.90 2.45 5.56
C SER A 124 16.42 2.38 5.45
N SER A 125 17.10 1.61 6.32
CA SER A 125 18.56 1.64 6.44
C SER A 125 19.27 1.19 5.16
N ASP A 126 18.71 0.21 4.47
CA ASP A 126 19.30 -0.37 3.26
C ASP A 126 19.19 0.57 2.04
N PHE A 127 18.42 1.65 2.17
CA PHE A 127 18.16 2.60 1.09
C PHE A 127 18.89 3.94 1.27
N TYR A 128 19.85 4.03 2.20
CA TYR A 128 20.56 5.27 2.51
C TYR A 128 21.27 5.89 1.28
N ASP A 129 21.85 5.05 0.42
CA ASP A 129 22.53 5.46 -0.81
C ASP A 129 21.65 5.31 -2.07
N SER A 130 20.35 5.06 -1.91
CA SER A 130 19.45 4.87 -3.03
C SER A 130 19.01 6.23 -3.63
N PRO A 131 18.84 6.35 -4.96
CA PRO A 131 18.21 7.53 -5.56
C PRO A 131 16.70 7.64 -5.25
N LEU A 132 16.12 6.66 -4.55
CA LEU A 132 14.71 6.64 -4.16
C LEU A 132 14.42 7.64 -3.03
N ARG A 133 13.32 8.39 -3.17
CA ARG A 133 12.83 9.31 -2.14
C ARG A 133 11.63 8.70 -1.42
N PHE A 134 11.73 8.55 -0.12
CA PHE A 134 10.65 8.00 0.72
C PHE A 134 9.82 9.13 1.32
N THR A 135 8.50 9.05 1.18
CA THR A 135 7.55 9.87 1.94
C THR A 135 6.84 8.96 2.92
N TRP A 136 6.94 9.29 4.20
CA TRP A 136 6.40 8.48 5.28
C TRP A 136 4.98 8.91 5.62
N LEU A 137 4.04 7.98 5.56
CA LEU A 137 2.68 8.19 6.03
C LEU A 137 2.58 7.52 7.41
N ILE A 138 2.70 8.32 8.47
CA ILE A 138 2.69 7.82 9.85
C ILE A 138 1.23 7.73 10.30
N GLU A 139 0.76 6.50 10.54
CA GLU A 139 -0.53 6.31 11.21
C GLU A 139 -0.40 6.69 12.68
N ARG A 140 -1.41 7.41 13.21
CA ARG A 140 -1.47 7.61 14.65
C ARG A 140 -1.65 6.24 15.30
N PRO A 141 -0.85 5.89 16.34
CA PRO A 141 -1.10 4.67 17.09
C PRO A 141 -2.56 4.67 17.52
N ALA A 142 -3.24 3.53 17.29
CA ALA A 142 -4.65 3.33 17.60
C ALA A 142 -4.94 3.91 18.99
N ALA A 143 -6.03 4.70 19.08
CA ALA A 143 -6.36 5.53 20.24
C ALA A 143 -6.01 4.82 21.54
N LEU A 144 -5.22 5.50 22.37
CA LEU A 144 -4.69 5.00 23.64
C LEU A 144 -5.79 4.25 24.40
N VAL A 145 -5.76 2.92 24.39
CA VAL A 145 -6.63 2.13 25.23
C VAL A 145 -6.23 2.48 26.66
N MET A 146 -7.18 3.01 27.45
CA MET A 146 -6.93 3.47 28.81
C MET A 146 -6.26 2.35 29.63
N ASP A 147 -4.94 2.47 29.86
CA ASP A 147 -4.23 1.52 30.71
C ASP A 147 -4.61 1.77 32.17
N TRP A 148 -5.49 0.93 32.69
CA TRP A 148 -6.03 1.04 34.05
C TRP A 148 -4.97 0.90 35.14
N ARG A 149 -3.77 0.39 34.81
CA ARG A 149 -2.65 0.29 35.76
C ARG A 149 -2.21 1.67 36.23
N LEU A 150 -2.19 2.67 35.36
CA LEU A 150 -1.76 4.03 35.68
C LEU A 150 -2.67 4.71 36.72
N PRO A 151 -4.01 4.75 36.55
CA PRO A 151 -4.93 5.22 37.57
C PRO A 151 -4.81 4.47 38.90
N VAL A 152 -4.65 3.15 38.87
CA VAL A 152 -4.53 2.34 40.10
C VAL A 152 -3.28 2.70 40.88
N ILE A 153 -2.13 2.83 40.21
CA ILE A 153 -0.88 3.26 40.84
C ILE A 153 -1.03 4.67 41.42
N ALA A 154 -1.66 5.59 40.69
CA ALA A 154 -1.89 6.96 41.16
C ALA A 154 -2.72 6.99 42.46
N VAL A 155 -3.82 6.24 42.54
CA VAL A 155 -4.65 6.13 43.75
C VAL A 155 -3.88 5.46 44.89
N ALA A 156 -3.11 4.42 44.60
CA ALA A 156 -2.31 3.73 45.60
C ALA A 156 -1.28 4.66 46.24
N VAL A 157 -0.56 5.45 45.43
CA VAL A 157 0.41 6.45 45.92
C VAL A 157 -0.30 7.52 46.75
N LEU A 158 -1.45 8.03 46.27
CA LEU A 158 -2.23 9.06 46.96
C LEU A 158 -2.67 8.63 48.37
N ILE A 159 -2.97 7.34 48.58
CA ILE A 159 -3.33 6.78 49.89
C ILE A 159 -2.09 6.41 50.72
N ALA A 160 -1.09 5.78 50.09
CA ALA A 160 0.10 5.29 50.79
C ALA A 160 0.91 6.42 51.43
N THR A 161 1.03 7.57 50.77
CA THR A 161 1.79 8.73 51.26
C THR A 161 1.28 9.24 52.62
N PRO A 162 0.01 9.68 52.77
CA PRO A 162 -0.47 10.17 54.07
C PRO A 162 -0.50 9.09 55.15
N VAL A 163 -0.79 7.83 54.80
CA VAL A 163 -0.77 6.71 55.76
C VAL A 163 0.63 6.50 56.33
N THR A 164 1.65 6.48 55.45
CA THR A 164 3.04 6.30 55.85
C THR A 164 3.52 7.45 56.73
N ILE A 165 3.21 8.70 56.35
CA ILE A 165 3.54 9.89 57.16
C ILE A 165 2.92 9.78 58.56
N LYS A 166 1.61 9.45 58.64
CA LYS A 166 0.92 9.33 59.93
C LYS A 166 1.48 8.19 60.79
N PHE A 167 1.84 7.07 60.17
CA PHE A 167 2.48 5.95 60.86
C PHE A 167 3.85 6.33 61.42
N LEU A 168 4.68 7.00 60.61
CA LEU A 168 6.01 7.46 61.02
C LEU A 168 5.92 8.46 62.17
N VAL A 169 5.04 9.46 62.09
CA VAL A 169 4.84 10.45 63.15
C VAL A 169 4.39 9.80 64.46
N LYS A 170 3.43 8.87 64.42
CA LYS A 170 2.99 8.16 65.64
C LYS A 170 4.08 7.30 66.27
N ARG A 171 4.93 6.69 65.45
CA ARG A 171 6.07 5.90 65.94
C ARG A 171 7.08 6.80 66.66
N ASP A 172 7.33 7.97 66.11
CA ASP A 172 8.27 8.94 66.68
C ASP A 172 7.78 9.48 68.04
N GLN A 173 6.50 9.86 68.13
CA GLN A 173 5.88 10.30 69.38
C GLN A 173 5.96 9.25 70.49
N ARG A 174 5.70 7.97 70.16
CA ARG A 174 5.80 6.87 71.13
C ARG A 174 7.23 6.65 71.61
N ILE A 175 8.23 6.84 70.74
CA ILE A 175 9.63 6.71 71.13
C ILE A 175 10.03 7.86 72.07
N SER A 176 9.61 9.10 71.77
CA SER A 176 9.86 10.24 72.66
C SER A 176 9.17 10.14 74.02
N GLU A 177 7.92 9.66 74.08
CA GLU A 177 7.20 9.44 75.34
C GLU A 177 7.88 8.37 76.22
N ASN A 178 8.35 7.27 75.61
CA ASN A 178 8.99 6.18 76.33
C ASN A 178 10.40 6.53 76.82
N VAL A 179 11.12 7.42 76.12
CA VAL A 179 12.41 7.95 76.58
C VAL A 179 12.21 8.98 77.69
N GLY A 180 11.15 9.79 77.64
CA GLY A 180 10.81 10.75 78.69
C GLY A 180 10.33 10.11 80.01
N SER A 181 9.71 8.94 79.97
CA SER A 181 9.30 8.21 81.18
C SER A 181 10.42 7.45 81.88
N ILE A 182 11.51 7.11 81.16
CA ILE A 182 12.67 6.42 81.75
C ILE A 182 13.49 7.38 82.63
N ASP A 183 13.49 8.68 82.30
CA ASP A 183 14.24 9.71 83.04
C ASP A 183 13.48 10.22 84.29
N SER A 184 12.18 9.92 84.42
CA SER A 184 11.34 10.35 85.55
C SER A 184 11.26 9.36 86.72
N ASP A 185 11.80 8.15 86.57
CA ASP A 185 11.74 7.07 87.57
C ASP A 185 13.08 6.85 88.31
N THR A 186 14.07 7.73 88.13
CA THR A 186 15.44 7.59 88.70
C THR A 186 15.83 8.63 89.78
N ASP A 187 14.87 9.32 90.40
CA ASP A 187 15.11 10.17 91.58
C ASP A 187 14.67 9.50 92.90
#